data_AF-A0A8S2UGM6-F1
#
_entry.id   AF-A0A8S2UGM6-F1
#
_cell.length_a   1.000
_cell.length_b   1.000
_cell.length_c   1.000
_cell.angle_alpha   90.00
_cell.angle_beta   90.00
_cell.angle_gamma   90.00
#
_symmetry.space_group_name_H-M   'P 1'
#
loop_
_entity.id
_entity.type
_entity.pdbx_description
1 polymer ?
#
loop_
_entity_poly.entity_id
_entity_poly.type
_entity_poly.pdbx_seq_one_letter_code
_entity_poly.pdbx_strand_id
1 'polypeptide(L)'
;LDQIGPASGAFNDFVKDKLLEYDEIKNNIFSKMTENDMLIITSGYGGSSHVETFVPACFISQKCQNKILNIEEYLRIDLTPTLSALLQISISSNNLGIIIENLLQNFYNKNK
;
A
#
# COMPACT_ATOMS: atom_id res chain seq x y z
N LEU A 1 7.85 7.17 -11.98
CA LEU A 1 7.37 8.54 -11.73
C LEU A 1 8.48 9.43 -11.19
N ASP A 2 9.30 8.96 -10.25
CA ASP A 2 10.48 9.69 -9.73
C ASP A 2 11.49 10.18 -10.78
N GLN A 3 11.51 9.59 -11.99
CA GLN A 3 12.33 10.06 -13.11
C GLN A 3 11.61 11.07 -14.02
N ILE A 4 10.27 11.04 -14.07
CA ILE A 4 9.46 11.87 -14.98
C ILE A 4 9.01 13.14 -14.26
N GLY A 5 8.63 13.04 -12.98
CA GLY A 5 8.17 14.18 -12.17
C GLY A 5 9.20 15.31 -12.12
N PRO A 6 10.46 15.04 -11.73
CA PRO A 6 11.50 16.07 -11.71
C PRO A 6 11.89 16.58 -13.10
N ALA A 7 11.83 15.73 -14.13
CA ALA A 7 12.27 16.07 -15.48
C ALA A 7 11.22 16.82 -16.31
N SER A 8 9.93 16.58 -16.05
CA SER A 8 8.85 17.00 -16.94
C SER A 8 7.64 17.58 -16.21
N GLY A 9 7.66 17.62 -14.88
CA GLY A 9 6.59 18.11 -14.02
C GLY A 9 5.56 17.04 -13.66
N ALA A 10 4.97 17.16 -12.47
CA ALA A 10 3.98 16.21 -11.95
C ALA A 10 2.68 16.13 -12.77
N PHE A 11 2.38 17.16 -13.57
CA PHE A 11 1.15 17.25 -14.39
C PHE A 11 1.38 16.94 -15.87
N ASN A 12 2.50 16.31 -16.21
CA ASN A 12 2.79 15.94 -17.58
C ASN A 12 1.90 14.77 -18.04
N ASP A 13 1.44 14.78 -19.30
CA ASP A 13 0.63 13.69 -19.87
C ASP A 13 1.32 12.31 -19.78
N PHE A 14 2.65 12.25 -19.82
CA PHE A 14 3.41 11.00 -19.63
C PHE A 14 3.25 10.40 -18.22
N VAL A 15 2.92 11.21 -17.21
CA VAL A 15 2.60 10.72 -15.86
C VAL A 15 1.32 9.87 -15.92
N LYS A 16 0.31 10.34 -16.65
CA LYS A 16 -0.96 9.62 -16.82
C LYS A 16 -0.75 8.29 -17.55
N ASP A 17 0.00 8.29 -18.64
CA ASP A 17 0.27 7.06 -19.41
C ASP A 17 1.01 6.03 -18.55
N LYS A 18 1.98 6.46 -17.73
CA LYS A 18 2.67 5.57 -16.80
C LYS A 18 1.79 5.05 -15.68
N LEU A 19 0.84 5.84 -15.19
CA LEU A 19 -0.13 5.36 -14.19
C LEU A 19 -1.03 4.26 -14.78
N LEU A 20 -1.47 4.39 -16.03
CA LEU A 20 -2.25 3.35 -16.72
C LEU A 20 -1.46 2.05 -16.91
N GLU A 21 -0.17 2.15 -17.26
CA GLU A 21 0.73 1.00 -17.33
C GLU A 21 0.85 0.28 -15.97
N TYR A 22 0.96 1.03 -14.87
CA TYR A 22 0.98 0.44 -13.53
C TYR A 22 -0.34 -0.23 -13.14
N ASP A 23 -1.48 0.32 -13.56
CA ASP A 23 -2.78 -0.31 -13.36
C ASP A 23 -2.88 -1.65 -14.12
N GLU A 24 -2.35 -1.73 -15.34
CA GLU A 24 -2.31 -2.97 -16.11
C GLU A 24 -1.43 -4.03 -15.42
N ILE A 25 -0.23 -3.64 -14.97
CA ILE A 25 0.69 -4.52 -14.24
C ILE A 25 0.02 -5.04 -12.95
N LYS A 26 -0.61 -4.15 -12.18
CA LYS A 26 -1.37 -4.49 -10.97
C LYS A 26 -2.44 -5.53 -11.27
N ASN A 27 -3.25 -5.32 -12.29
CA ASN A 27 -4.33 -6.25 -12.68
C ASN A 27 -3.76 -7.61 -13.11
N ASN A 28 -2.66 -7.61 -13.86
CA ASN A 28 -1.98 -8.83 -14.29
C ASN A 28 -1.43 -9.64 -13.10
N ILE A 29 -0.85 -8.98 -12.09
CA ILE A 29 -0.40 -9.65 -10.86
C ILE A 29 -1.61 -10.18 -10.09
N PHE A 30 -2.62 -9.34 -9.85
CA PHE A 30 -3.81 -9.71 -9.09
C PHE A 30 -4.54 -10.92 -9.67
N SER A 31 -4.64 -11.02 -11.00
CA SER A 31 -5.27 -12.14 -11.70
C SER A 31 -4.61 -13.51 -11.43
N LYS A 32 -3.35 -13.50 -10.98
CA LYS A 32 -2.55 -14.70 -10.69
C LYS A 32 -2.41 -14.98 -9.19
N MET A 33 -2.89 -14.08 -8.33
CA MET A 33 -2.83 -14.24 -6.88
C MET A 33 -3.87 -15.25 -6.39
N THR A 34 -3.59 -15.88 -5.25
CA THR A 34 -4.51 -16.72 -4.49
C THR A 34 -5.08 -15.94 -3.28
N GLU A 35 -6.01 -16.54 -2.53
CA GLU A 35 -6.57 -15.95 -1.31
C GLU A 35 -5.54 -15.78 -0.16
N ASN A 36 -4.38 -16.42 -0.26
CA ASN A 36 -3.31 -16.30 0.73
C ASN A 36 -2.28 -15.24 0.35
N ASP A 37 -2.36 -14.71 -0.86
CA ASP A 37 -1.43 -13.70 -1.32
C ASP A 37 -1.95 -12.31 -0.94
N MET A 38 -1.00 -11.43 -0.64
CA MET A 38 -1.22 -10.00 -0.43
C MET A 38 -0.20 -9.24 -1.28
N LEU A 39 -0.70 -8.29 -2.06
CA LEU A 39 0.11 -7.34 -2.80
C LEU A 39 0.06 -6.00 -2.07
N ILE A 40 1.24 -5.45 -1.79
CA ILE A 40 1.39 -4.14 -1.17
C ILE A 40 2.02 -3.23 -2.22
N ILE A 41 1.30 -2.17 -2.59
CA ILE A 41 1.76 -1.15 -3.53
C ILE A 41 2.05 0.11 -2.73
N THR A 42 3.29 0.57 -2.75
CA THR A 42 3.70 1.82 -2.09
C THR A 42 4.77 2.54 -2.90
N SER A 43 4.99 3.84 -2.65
CA SER A 43 6.11 4.59 -3.24
C SER A 43 7.25 4.76 -2.24
N GLY A 44 8.48 4.91 -2.73
CA GLY A 44 9.66 5.04 -1.86
C GLY A 44 9.74 6.40 -1.18
N TYR A 45 9.44 7.45 -1.95
CA TYR A 45 9.52 8.84 -1.52
C TYR A 45 8.39 9.65 -2.14
N GLY A 46 8.02 10.70 -1.42
CA GLY A 46 7.22 11.80 -1.89
C GLY A 46 8.09 12.94 -2.43
N GLY A 47 7.46 13.99 -2.94
CA GLY A 47 8.10 15.27 -3.22
C GLY A 47 8.27 16.14 -1.96
N SER A 48 8.61 17.41 -2.14
CA SER A 48 9.00 18.32 -1.06
C SER A 48 7.87 19.15 -0.45
N SER A 49 6.73 19.25 -1.14
CA SER A 49 5.55 19.96 -0.60
C SER A 49 4.75 19.08 0.36
N HIS A 50 3.93 19.69 1.22
CA HIS A 50 3.15 18.95 2.22
C HIS A 50 2.28 17.84 1.61
N VAL A 51 1.58 18.13 0.52
CA VAL A 51 0.77 17.13 -0.21
C VAL A 51 1.65 16.04 -0.79
N GLU A 52 2.83 16.40 -1.28
CA GLU A 52 3.77 15.44 -1.82
C GLU A 52 4.47 14.60 -0.74
N THR A 53 4.44 14.97 0.55
CA THR A 53 4.98 14.11 1.63
C THR A 53 4.11 12.90 1.93
N PHE A 54 2.86 12.90 1.46
CA PHE A 54 1.97 11.75 1.54
C PHE A 54 2.30 10.75 0.43
N VAL A 55 2.56 9.53 0.84
CA VAL A 55 2.90 8.42 -0.05
C VAL A 55 1.73 7.44 -0.08
N PRO A 56 1.23 7.05 -1.26
CA PRO A 56 0.17 6.05 -1.33
C PRO A 56 0.69 4.70 -0.79
N ALA A 57 -0.15 4.03 -0.01
CA ALA A 57 0.02 2.64 0.37
C ALA A 57 -1.30 1.91 0.13
N CYS A 58 -1.29 0.90 -0.73
CA CYS A 58 -2.47 0.11 -1.08
C CYS A 58 -2.21 -1.36 -0.78
N PHE A 59 -3.14 -1.97 -0.06
CA PHE A 59 -3.12 -3.40 0.26
C PHE A 59 -4.20 -4.11 -0.54
N ILE A 60 -3.78 -5.05 -1.37
CA ILE A 60 -4.65 -5.76 -2.29
C ILE A 60 -4.58 -7.25 -1.97
N SER A 61 -5.73 -7.86 -1.78
CA SER A 61 -5.87 -9.31 -1.58
C SER A 61 -7.27 -9.73 -2.05
N GLN A 62 -7.43 -10.98 -2.46
CA GLN A 62 -8.77 -11.51 -2.78
C GLN A 62 -9.70 -11.47 -1.56
N LYS A 63 -9.16 -11.50 -0.34
CA LYS A 63 -9.94 -11.36 0.92
C LYS A 63 -10.51 -9.95 1.15
N CYS A 64 -10.06 -8.95 0.40
CA CYS A 64 -10.50 -7.56 0.53
C CYS A 64 -11.60 -7.16 -0.46
N GLN A 65 -12.13 -8.09 -1.27
CA GLN A 65 -12.91 -7.80 -2.48
C GLN A 65 -14.24 -7.01 -2.31
N ASN A 66 -14.69 -6.67 -1.10
CA ASN A 66 -15.99 -6.02 -0.89
C ASN A 66 -15.99 -4.89 0.15
N LYS A 67 -14.82 -4.33 0.51
CA LYS A 67 -14.75 -3.26 1.51
C LYS A 67 -14.55 -1.89 0.87
N ILE A 68 -15.23 -0.90 1.47
CA ILE A 68 -15.06 0.52 1.18
C ILE A 68 -13.58 0.86 1.36
N LEU A 69 -13.02 1.61 0.39
CA LEU A 69 -11.70 2.20 0.52
C LEU A 69 -11.74 3.21 1.66
N ASN A 70 -11.32 2.80 2.86
CA ASN A 70 -11.06 3.74 3.93
C ASN A 70 -9.70 4.39 3.65
N ILE A 71 -9.74 5.68 3.29
CA ILE A 71 -8.54 6.50 3.18
C ILE A 71 -8.20 6.96 4.59
N GLU A 72 -7.14 6.40 5.14
CA GLU A 72 -6.63 6.71 6.46
C GLU A 72 -5.13 7.00 6.38
N GLU A 73 -4.66 7.88 7.24
CA GLU A 73 -3.27 8.30 7.28
C GLU A 73 -2.53 7.54 8.38
N TYR A 74 -1.39 6.96 8.01
CA TYR A 74 -0.52 6.20 8.90
C TYR A 74 0.93 6.59 8.67
N LEU A 75 1.78 6.37 9.68
CA LEU A 75 3.21 6.55 9.52
C LEU A 75 3.82 5.34 8.83
N ARG A 76 4.87 5.56 8.03
CA ARG A 76 5.57 4.46 7.34
C ARG A 76 6.14 3.42 8.32
N ILE A 77 6.44 3.84 9.56
CA ILE A 77 6.93 2.94 10.61
C ILE A 77 5.86 1.95 11.10
N ASP A 78 4.58 2.24 10.88
CA ASP A 78 3.44 1.40 11.28
C ASP A 78 3.31 0.15 10.38
N LEU A 79 3.92 0.17 9.19
CA LEU A 79 3.95 -1.00 8.29
C LEU A 79 4.67 -2.19 8.95
N THR A 80 5.78 -1.96 9.64
CA THR A 80 6.60 -3.03 10.21
C THR A 80 5.83 -3.88 11.25
N PRO A 81 5.24 -3.30 12.32
CA PRO A 81 4.46 -4.09 13.28
C PRO A 81 3.20 -4.68 12.66
N THR A 82 2.57 -3.99 11.69
CA THR A 82 1.39 -4.51 11.00
C THR A 82 1.71 -5.75 10.17
N LEU A 83 2.82 -5.75 9.44
CA LEU A 83 3.28 -6.92 8.68
C LEU A 83 3.76 -8.05 9.59
N SER A 84 4.43 -7.72 10.69
CA SER A 84 4.79 -8.69 11.74
C SER A 84 3.54 -9.41 12.26
N ALA A 85 2.46 -8.67 12.55
CA ALA A 85 1.19 -9.26 12.94
C ALA A 85 0.65 -10.19 11.84
N LEU A 86 0.47 -9.67 10.60
CA LEU A 86 -0.08 -10.41 9.45
C LEU A 86 0.66 -11.73 9.16
N LEU A 87 1.99 -11.68 9.21
CA LEU A 87 2.85 -12.82 8.90
C LEU A 87 3.10 -13.71 10.12
N GLN A 88 2.61 -13.33 11.30
CA GLN A 88 2.84 -14.02 12.58
C GLN A 88 4.34 -14.17 12.90
N ILE A 89 5.11 -13.13 12.61
CA ILE A 89 6.56 -13.07 12.86
C ILE A 89 6.79 -12.15 14.05
N SER A 90 7.68 -12.53 14.98
CA SER A 90 8.05 -11.65 16.09
C SER A 90 8.80 -10.40 15.60
N ILE A 91 8.56 -9.27 16.27
CA ILE A 91 9.25 -8.01 16.01
C ILE A 91 10.04 -7.57 17.25
N SER A 92 11.05 -6.72 17.04
CA SER A 92 11.80 -6.09 18.13
C SER A 92 10.89 -5.32 19.08
N SER A 93 11.15 -5.43 20.38
CA SER A 93 10.48 -4.64 21.42
C SER A 93 10.70 -3.13 21.29
N ASN A 94 11.70 -2.72 20.51
CA ASN A 94 12.02 -1.31 20.28
C ASN A 94 11.25 -0.70 19.09
N ASN A 95 10.33 -1.45 18.48
CA ASN A 95 9.49 -0.92 17.41
C ASN A 95 8.59 0.21 17.93
N LEU A 96 8.60 1.34 17.23
CA LEU A 96 7.85 2.55 17.61
C LEU A 96 6.49 2.67 16.91
N GLY A 97 6.30 1.93 15.81
CA GLY A 97 5.05 1.99 15.05
C GLY A 97 3.89 1.29 15.75
N ILE A 98 2.68 1.62 15.34
CA ILE A 98 1.45 0.98 15.81
C ILE A 98 0.91 -0.02 14.78
N ILE A 99 0.01 -0.90 15.22
CA ILE A 99 -0.66 -1.86 14.34
C ILE A 99 -1.83 -1.15 13.64
N ILE A 100 -1.92 -1.30 12.30
CA ILE A 100 -3.04 -0.82 11.49
C ILE A 100 -4.20 -1.83 11.60
N GLU A 101 -5.02 -1.68 12.63
CA GLU A 101 -6.08 -2.64 12.96
C GLU A 101 -7.10 -2.83 11.83
N ASN A 102 -7.44 -1.75 11.12
CA ASN A 102 -8.41 -1.79 10.03
C ASN A 102 -7.97 -2.70 8.88
N LEU A 103 -6.65 -2.79 8.64
CA LEU A 103 -6.10 -3.74 7.69
C LEU A 103 -6.25 -5.18 8.21
N LEU A 104 -5.92 -5.39 9.48
CA LEU A 104 -5.95 -6.71 10.11
C LEU A 104 -7.36 -7.32 10.16
N GLN A 105 -8.40 -6.50 10.34
CA GLN A 105 -9.80 -6.96 10.34
C GLN A 105 -10.18 -7.72 9.06
N ASN A 106 -9.49 -7.52 7.93
CA ASN A 106 -9.76 -8.23 6.68
C ASN A 106 -9.20 -9.66 6.67
N PHE A 107 -8.21 -9.93 7.52
CA PHE A 107 -7.47 -11.19 7.56
C PHE A 107 -7.78 -12.04 8.78
N TYR A 108 -8.11 -11.39 9.92
CA TYR A 108 -8.33 -12.08 11.20
C TYR A 108 -9.80 -12.27 11.57
N ASN A 109 -10.74 -11.60 10.90
CA ASN A 109 -12.16 -11.86 11.14
C ASN A 109 -12.61 -13.15 10.43
N LYS A 110 -12.22 -14.30 11.00
CA LYS A 110 -12.93 -15.57 10.87
C LYS A 110 -13.72 -15.79 12.16
N ASN A 111 -15.05 -15.82 12.01
CA ASN A 111 -16.06 -16.31 12.97
C ASN A 111 -16.47 -15.37 14.12
N LYS A 112 -17.58 -14.67 13.90
CA LYS A 112 -18.73 -14.81 14.82
C LYS A 112 -19.90 -15.38 14.03
#